data_AF-A0A543CK89-F1
#
_entry.id   AF-A0A543CK89-F1
#
_cell.length_a   1.000
_cell.length_b   1.000
_cell.length_c   1.000
_cell.angle_alpha   90.00
_cell.angle_beta   90.00
_cell.angle_gamma   90.00
#
_symmetry.space_group_name_H-M   'P 1'
#
loop_
_entity.id
_entity.type
_entity.pdbx_description
1 polymer ?
#
loop_
_entity_poly.entity_id
_entity_poly.type
_entity_poly.pdbx_seq_one_letter_code
_entity_poly.pdbx_strand_id
1 'polypeptide(L)'
;MPHVFEARKRQAPVVASAVTLTEVLRGSSRDARVHRVLKKVEVIPLTRELGRSAGDLLGTSGLPATASIDAMVVATALVQARPVMILTSAPGDLSALVGGAPGIGLLHI
;
A
#
# COMPACT_ATOMS: atom_id res chain seq x y z
N MET A 1 0.63 0.68 -17.05
CA MET A 1 1.10 0.10 -15.77
C MET A 1 2.22 -0.92 -16.02
N PRO A 2 3.45 -0.47 -16.34
CA PRO A 2 4.58 -1.36 -16.60
C PRO A 2 4.89 -2.27 -15.41
N HIS A 3 4.76 -1.74 -14.19
CA HIS A 3 5.10 -2.47 -12.95
C HIS A 3 4.12 -3.59 -12.62
N VAL A 4 2.81 -3.41 -12.90
CA VAL A 4 1.81 -4.49 -12.76
C VAL A 4 2.05 -5.59 -13.80
N PHE A 5 2.52 -5.21 -14.99
CA PHE A 5 2.91 -6.17 -16.02
C PHE A 5 4.17 -6.95 -15.62
N GLU A 6 5.19 -6.27 -15.09
CA GLU A 6 6.39 -6.92 -14.56
C GLU A 6 6.11 -7.82 -13.35
N ALA A 7 5.22 -7.41 -12.44
CA ALA A 7 4.74 -8.26 -11.34
C ALA A 7 4.08 -9.54 -11.90
N ARG A 8 3.20 -9.40 -12.89
CA ARG A 8 2.58 -10.54 -13.57
C ARG A 8 3.59 -11.46 -14.27
N LYS A 9 4.57 -10.89 -14.96
CA LYS A 9 5.65 -11.65 -15.61
C LYS A 9 6.45 -12.47 -14.60
N ARG A 10 6.62 -11.95 -13.39
CA ARG A 10 7.29 -12.62 -12.26
C ARG A 10 6.36 -13.48 -11.40
N GLN A 11 5.07 -13.60 -11.77
CA GLN A 11 4.03 -14.24 -10.97
C GLN A 11 3.93 -13.71 -9.52
N ALA A 12 4.36 -12.46 -9.30
CA ALA A 12 4.26 -11.81 -8.01
C ALA A 12 2.80 -11.35 -7.77
N PRO A 13 2.24 -11.59 -6.58
CA PRO A 13 0.91 -11.08 -6.24
C PRO A 13 0.94 -9.55 -6.26
N VAL A 14 -0.14 -8.96 -6.78
CA VAL A 14 -0.37 -7.52 -6.72
C VAL A 14 -1.37 -7.27 -5.63
N VAL A 15 -0.94 -6.56 -4.59
CA VAL A 15 -1.68 -6.36 -3.36
C VAL A 15 -2.00 -4.87 -3.18
N ALA A 16 -3.19 -4.56 -2.66
CA ALA A 16 -3.57 -3.23 -2.22
C ALA A 16 -4.16 -3.30 -0.80
N SER A 17 -3.86 -2.30 0.03
CA SER A 17 -4.57 -2.14 1.31
C SER A 17 -5.98 -1.63 1.04
N ALA A 18 -7.01 -2.16 1.72
CA ALA A 18 -8.39 -1.71 1.54
C ALA A 18 -8.58 -0.21 1.82
N VAL A 19 -7.69 0.41 2.61
CA VAL A 19 -7.72 1.86 2.85
C VAL A 19 -7.54 2.66 1.55
N THR A 20 -6.77 2.19 0.57
CA THR A 20 -6.52 2.94 -0.67
C THR A 20 -7.75 3.01 -1.58
N LEU A 21 -8.76 2.17 -1.33
CA LEU A 21 -10.03 2.26 -2.02
C LEU A 21 -10.74 3.59 -1.76
N THR A 22 -10.53 4.20 -0.58
CA THR A 22 -11.11 5.51 -0.26
C THR A 22 -10.55 6.63 -1.14
N GLU A 23 -9.33 6.46 -1.65
CA GLU A 23 -8.67 7.44 -2.51
C GLU A 23 -9.19 7.40 -3.93
N VAL A 24 -9.71 6.26 -4.40
CA VAL A 24 -10.03 6.05 -5.83
C VAL A 24 -11.51 5.82 -6.13
N LEU A 25 -12.30 5.30 -5.19
CA LEU A 25 -13.73 5.06 -5.39
C LEU A 25 -14.56 6.30 -5.02
N ARG A 26 -15.61 6.58 -5.79
CA ARG A 26 -16.51 7.73 -5.60
C ARG A 26 -17.99 7.36 -5.64
N GLY A 27 -18.34 6.08 -5.75
CA GLY A 27 -19.72 5.60 -5.80
C GLY A 27 -20.44 5.95 -7.10
N SER A 28 -19.70 6.12 -8.21
CA SER A 28 -20.27 6.55 -9.49
C SER A 28 -19.94 5.57 -10.62
N SER A 29 -20.57 5.75 -11.78
CA SER A 29 -20.26 4.96 -12.98
C SER A 29 -18.78 5.04 -13.41
N ARG A 30 -18.04 6.06 -12.97
CA ARG A 30 -16.59 6.20 -13.21
C ARG A 30 -15.77 5.13 -12.51
N ASP A 31 -16.30 4.51 -11.44
CA ASP A 31 -15.62 3.48 -10.66
C ASP A 31 -15.52 2.14 -11.41
N ALA A 32 -16.28 1.96 -12.50
CA ALA A 32 -16.25 0.75 -13.31
C ALA A 32 -14.83 0.39 -13.79
N ARG A 33 -14.01 1.40 -14.13
CA ARG A 33 -12.61 1.19 -14.50
C ARG A 33 -11.76 0.72 -13.31
N VAL A 34 -11.99 1.28 -12.12
CA VAL A 34 -11.29 0.89 -10.89
C VAL A 34 -11.64 -0.56 -10.54
N HIS A 35 -12.93 -0.92 -10.52
CA HIS A 35 -13.36 -2.30 -10.26
C HIS A 35 -12.78 -3.31 -11.25
N ARG A 36 -12.59 -2.93 -12.52
CA ARG A 36 -11.92 -3.79 -13.51
C ARG A 36 -10.46 -4.08 -13.16
N VAL A 37 -9.75 -3.10 -12.59
CA VAL A 37 -8.39 -3.28 -12.08
C VAL A 37 -8.40 -4.13 -10.81
N LEU A 38 -9.31 -3.86 -9.86
CA LEU A 38 -9.40 -4.60 -8.59
C LEU A 38 -9.66 -6.09 -8.76
N LYS A 39 -10.30 -6.54 -9.86
CA LYS A 39 -10.42 -7.97 -10.20
C LYS A 39 -9.07 -8.70 -10.36
N LYS A 40 -7.96 -7.95 -10.46
CA LYS A 40 -6.61 -8.45 -10.68
C LYS A 40 -5.66 -8.18 -9.51
N VAL A 41 -6.19 -7.62 -8.41
CA VAL A 41 -5.44 -7.16 -7.25
C VAL A 41 -6.06 -7.80 -6.01
N GLU A 42 -5.24 -8.37 -5.15
CA GLU A 42 -5.68 -8.82 -3.85
C GLU A 42 -5.84 -7.60 -2.92
N VAL A 43 -7.04 -7.41 -2.38
CA VAL A 43 -7.32 -6.30 -1.46
C VAL A 43 -7.28 -6.82 -0.04
N ILE A 44 -6.31 -6.33 0.75
CA ILE A 44 -6.11 -6.74 2.14
C ILE A 44 -7.05 -5.94 3.05
N PRO A 45 -7.89 -6.60 3.87
CA PRO A 45 -8.82 -5.91 4.75
C PRO A 45 -8.09 -5.16 5.87
N LEU A 46 -8.74 -4.12 6.41
CA LEU A 46 -8.23 -3.41 7.58
C LEU A 46 -8.54 -4.23 8.83
N THR A 47 -7.51 -4.52 9.61
CA THR A 47 -7.64 -5.21 10.90
C THR A 47 -7.14 -4.34 12.04
N ARG A 48 -7.50 -4.72 13.26
CA ARG A 48 -7.02 -4.03 14.47
C ARG A 48 -5.49 -4.08 14.58
N GLU A 49 -4.90 -5.20 14.18
CA GLU A 49 -3.46 -5.46 14.23
C GLU A 49 -2.72 -4.55 13.25
N LEU A 50 -3.24 -4.40 12.02
CA LEU A 50 -2.70 -3.44 11.05
C LEU A 50 -2.85 -2.00 11.53
N GLY A 51 -3.99 -1.68 12.16
CA GLY A 51 -4.21 -0.36 12.79
C GLY A 51 -3.20 -0.06 13.90
N ARG A 52 -2.92 -1.03 14.77
CA ARG A 52 -1.90 -0.90 15.82
C ARG A 52 -0.52 -0.70 15.20
N SER A 53 -0.16 -1.53 14.21
CA SER A 53 1.12 -1.42 13.51
C SER A 53 1.29 -0.06 12.83
N ALA A 54 0.24 0.46 12.19
CA ALA A 54 0.28 1.80 11.58
C ALA A 54 0.48 2.90 12.63
N GLY A 55 -0.17 2.79 13.80
CA GLY A 55 0.04 3.72 14.92
C GLY A 55 1.47 3.68 15.45
N ASP A 56 2.04 2.48 15.62
CA ASP A 56 3.43 2.31 16.05
C ASP A 56 4.42 2.91 15.01
N LEU A 57 4.13 2.77 13.71
CA LEU A 57 4.91 3.38 12.62
C LEU A 57 4.85 4.93 12.67
N LEU A 58 3.67 5.50 12.91
CA LEU A 58 3.53 6.96 13.05
C LEU A 58 4.29 7.48 14.28
N GLY A 59 4.17 6.79 15.42
CA GLY A 59 4.85 7.17 16.65
C GLY A 59 6.37 7.11 16.53
N THR A 60 6.91 6.10 15.83
CA THR A 60 8.35 5.94 15.61
C THR A 60 8.92 6.87 14.56
N SER A 61 8.17 7.17 13.49
CA SER A 61 8.59 8.10 12.44
C SER A 61 8.39 9.57 12.79
N GLY A 62 7.58 9.88 13.82
CA GLY A 62 7.22 11.24 14.19
C GLY A 62 6.24 11.92 13.21
N LEU A 63 5.66 11.16 12.29
CA LEU A 63 4.70 11.68 11.32
C LEU A 63 3.32 11.97 11.95
N PRO A 64 2.61 12.99 11.45
CA PRO A 64 1.28 13.33 11.95
C PRO A 64 0.24 12.27 11.56
N ALA A 65 -0.90 12.27 12.27
CA ALA A 65 -2.02 11.36 11.99
C ALA A 65 -2.61 11.49 10.57
N THR A 66 -2.33 12.58 9.86
CA THR A 66 -2.70 12.76 8.44
C THR A 66 -1.97 11.78 7.52
N ALA A 67 -0.83 11.22 7.94
CA ALA A 67 -0.12 10.15 7.23
C ALA A 67 -0.66 8.73 7.57
N SER A 68 -1.84 8.63 8.18
CA SER A 68 -2.41 7.34 8.61
C SER A 68 -2.72 6.36 7.47
N ILE A 69 -3.12 6.88 6.29
CA ILE A 69 -3.31 6.05 5.09
C ILE A 69 -1.98 5.44 4.65
N ASP A 70 -0.92 6.24 4.56
CA ASP A 70 0.42 5.76 4.20
C ASP A 70 0.97 4.77 5.24
N ALA A 71 0.78 5.06 6.52
CA ALA A 71 1.19 4.15 7.59
C ALA A 71 0.45 2.80 7.50
N MET A 72 -0.83 2.81 7.13
CA MET A 72 -1.61 1.59 6.90
C MET A 72 -1.14 0.84 5.64
N VAL A 73 -0.74 1.54 4.58
CA VAL A 73 -0.13 0.92 3.40
C VAL A 73 1.19 0.22 3.77
N VAL A 74 2.05 0.87 4.57
CA VAL A 74 3.31 0.28 5.03
C VAL A 74 3.06 -0.89 5.99
N ALA A 75 2.10 -0.79 6.91
CA ALA A 75 1.69 -1.90 7.78
C ALA A 75 1.22 -3.11 6.97
N THR A 76 0.38 -2.89 5.94
CA THR A 76 -0.06 -3.95 5.03
C THR A 76 1.12 -4.58 4.28
N ALA A 77 2.11 -3.78 3.86
CA ALA A 77 3.30 -4.28 3.19
C ALA A 77 4.19 -5.14 4.11
N LEU A 78 4.32 -4.76 5.39
CA LEU A 78 5.16 -5.45 6.38
C LEU A 78 4.70 -6.88 6.69
N VAL A 79 3.41 -7.18 6.52
CA VAL A 79 2.85 -8.51 6.74
C VAL A 79 2.86 -9.41 5.50
N GLN A 80 3.28 -8.91 4.34
CA GLN A 80 3.39 -9.71 3.13
C GLN A 80 4.67 -10.56 3.12
N ALA A 81 4.66 -11.64 2.34
CA ALA A 81 5.86 -12.43 2.07
C ALA A 81 6.91 -11.57 1.36
N ARG A 82 8.13 -11.55 1.90
CA ARG A 82 9.25 -10.75 1.38
C ARG A 82 9.93 -11.46 0.19
N PRO A 83 10.51 -10.70 -0.76
CA PRO A 83 10.63 -9.24 -0.82
C PRO A 83 9.35 -8.53 -1.29
N VAL A 84 9.14 -7.29 -0.82
CA VAL A 84 7.99 -6.43 -1.16
C VAL A 84 8.47 -5.16 -1.84
N MET A 85 7.74 -4.71 -2.87
CA MET A 85 7.94 -3.42 -3.52
C MET A 85 6.68 -2.57 -3.40
N ILE A 86 6.78 -1.40 -2.77
CA ILE A 86 5.69 -0.42 -2.72
C ILE A 86 5.86 0.55 -3.90
N LEU A 87 4.81 0.69 -4.68
CA LEU A 87 4.74 1.60 -5.83
C LEU A 87 4.01 2.87 -5.39
N THR A 88 4.64 4.04 -5.53
CA THR A 88 4.04 5.31 -5.09
C THR A 88 4.47 6.48 -5.97
N SER A 89 3.56 7.41 -6.25
CA SER A 89 3.89 8.69 -6.88
C SER A 89 4.38 9.75 -5.89
N ALA A 90 4.32 9.48 -4.59
CA ALA A 90 4.75 10.40 -3.53
C ALA A 90 5.51 9.63 -2.43
N PRO A 91 6.84 9.52 -2.51
CA PRO A 91 7.61 8.66 -1.61
C PRO A 91 7.94 9.31 -0.26
N GLY A 92 7.67 10.61 -0.09
CA GLY A 92 8.17 11.43 1.03
C GLY A 92 7.81 10.89 2.41
N ASP A 93 6.52 10.62 2.65
CA ASP A 93 6.06 10.10 3.94
C ASP A 93 6.38 8.59 4.07
N LEU A 94 6.31 7.86 2.96
CA LEU A 94 6.52 6.41 2.92
C LEU A 94 7.96 5.99 3.24
N SER A 95 8.98 6.78 2.86
CA SER A 95 10.38 6.48 3.20
C SER A 95 10.66 6.57 4.69
N ALA A 96 10.08 7.57 5.37
CA ALA A 96 10.14 7.69 6.83
C ALA A 96 9.41 6.53 7.53
N LEU A 97 8.25 6.10 7.01
CA LEU A 97 7.48 4.98 7.56
C LEU A 97 8.16 3.62 7.35
N VAL A 98 8.79 3.38 6.19
CA VAL A 98 9.46 2.10 5.91
C VAL A 98 10.70 1.94 6.81
N GLY A 99 11.38 3.02 7.18
CA GLY A 99 12.44 3.00 8.21
C GLY A 99 13.59 2.03 7.93
N GLY A 100 13.82 1.64 6.67
CA GLY A 100 14.84 0.64 6.30
C GLY A 100 14.45 -0.82 6.55
N ALA A 101 13.16 -1.13 6.72
CA ALA A 101 12.68 -2.50 6.93
C ALA A 101 13.27 -3.49 5.89
N PRO A 102 14.00 -4.54 6.32
CA PRO A 102 14.70 -5.43 5.40
C PRO A 102 13.74 -6.10 4.41
N GLY A 103 14.06 -6.03 3.12
CA GLY A 103 13.25 -6.66 2.07
C GLY A 103 12.00 -5.88 1.67
N ILE A 104 11.86 -4.61 2.11
CA ILE A 104 10.87 -3.66 1.57
C ILE A 104 11.61 -2.61 0.76
N GLY A 105 11.26 -2.47 -0.51
CA GLY A 105 11.73 -1.37 -1.36
C GLY A 105 10.59 -0.43 -1.76
N LEU A 106 10.96 0.82 -2.03
CA LEU A 106 10.07 1.84 -2.57
C LEU A 106 10.44 2.11 -4.03
N LEU A 107 9.44 2.13 -4.91
CA LEU A 107 9.60 2.52 -6.30
C LEU A 107 8.69 3.70 -6.61
N HIS A 108 9.30 4.80 -7.03
CA HIS A 108 8.61 5.98 -7.52
C HIS A 108 8.10 5.76 -8.94
N ILE A 109 6.82 6.08 -9.20
CA ILE A 109 6.15 5.87 -10.50
C ILE A 109 5.46 7.12 -11.03
#